data_AF-A0A3A4RTI4-F1
#
_entry.id   AF-A0A3A4RTI4-F1
#
_cell.length_a   1.000
_cell.length_b   1.000
_cell.length_c   1.000
_cell.angle_alpha   90.00
_cell.angle_beta   90.00
_cell.angle_gamma   90.00
#
_symmetry.space_group_name_H-M   'P 1'
#
loop_
_entity.id
_entity.type
_entity.pdbx_description
1 polymer ?
#
loop_
_entity_poly.entity_id
_entity_poly.type
_entity_poly.pdbx_seq_one_letter_code
_entity_poly.pdbx_strand_id
1 'polypeptide(L)'
;MKELEKLYDRIIQRVNINLRELEFDVKPFVWTLIPPEQMSKFYAFYGISPDHPLSLQFRHCGLAGSYFLGRCSLTNSLLYKSDIRGDELKKKGDIFHFKNFKISVSKDEEIEIEDSALIKTLVHNYSHDPETPEKFFIKDTVSTHYANIHGSPSEGCFLGPFATIDLTTMHDCVIGSFSYVQAGEINHLKIKPGTIWVRNPGQFNFLYRHPVEKLHQYIYFTPGNQPQGLLIDFMEDRKEAFQRIFDLVHVDHGVEVPKSASLDRYAVTKPTTTISENVLVAQRAFIQNSFLGRGANAQENCFIINSHLEGYDITAHGAKIIEADMGRNVFVGFNSFLRGRPNCRLTIGKESIVMPHTIIDSRKPLSIPAGHIVWGMIQDQNDLEANSLPINTFSKIENRFSKGDLYFEGSGQAFVSAFQNRIQHILEANGALFDGSKNMGHAQKNQNISFNTIQPYPKGDLKGLYPTIVIQP
;
A
#
# COMPACT_ATOMS: atom_id res chain seq x y z
N MET A 1 23.91 -5.97 -19.85
CA MET A 1 23.71 -6.34 -18.43
C MET A 1 24.75 -5.73 -17.52
N LYS A 2 26.01 -5.55 -17.97
CA LYS A 2 27.07 -4.89 -17.20
C LYS A 2 26.65 -3.56 -16.55
N GLU A 3 25.97 -2.68 -17.28
CA GLU A 3 25.54 -1.38 -16.72
C GLU A 3 24.39 -1.51 -15.72
N LEU A 4 23.51 -2.50 -15.89
CA LEU A 4 22.45 -2.80 -14.92
C LEU A 4 23.04 -3.29 -13.59
N GLU A 5 24.03 -4.19 -13.64
CA GLU A 5 24.73 -4.70 -12.45
C GLU A 5 25.49 -3.59 -11.73
N LYS A 6 26.23 -2.75 -12.48
CA LYS A 6 26.91 -1.57 -11.92
C LYS A 6 25.93 -0.60 -11.25
N LEU A 7 24.78 -0.36 -11.87
CA LEU A 7 23.75 0.48 -11.29
C LEU A 7 23.23 -0.14 -9.98
N TYR A 8 22.99 -1.44 -9.96
CA TYR A 8 22.51 -2.11 -8.75
C TYR A 8 23.55 -2.06 -7.62
N ASP A 9 24.82 -2.36 -7.91
CA ASP A 9 25.91 -2.26 -6.94
C ASP A 9 26.06 -0.82 -6.40
N ARG A 10 25.93 0.21 -7.26
CA ARG A 10 25.95 1.61 -6.84
C ARG A 10 24.81 1.94 -5.86
N ILE A 11 23.58 1.54 -6.17
CA ILE A 11 22.42 1.75 -5.30
C ILE A 11 22.67 1.10 -3.94
N ILE A 12 23.08 -0.16 -3.93
CA ILE A 12 23.42 -0.91 -2.71
C ILE A 12 24.49 -0.20 -1.89
N GLN A 13 25.55 0.30 -2.52
CA GLN A 13 26.61 1.05 -1.85
C GLN A 13 26.08 2.34 -1.20
N ARG A 14 25.28 3.13 -1.92
CA ARG A 14 24.72 4.38 -1.37
C ARG A 14 23.81 4.11 -0.17
N VAL A 15 22.93 3.11 -0.27
CA VAL A 15 22.04 2.74 0.83
C VAL A 15 22.84 2.23 2.04
N ASN A 16 23.86 1.39 1.82
CA ASN A 16 24.73 0.90 2.90
C ASN A 16 25.52 2.01 3.59
N ILE A 17 25.95 3.05 2.86
CA ILE A 17 26.62 4.20 3.45
C ILE A 17 25.67 4.92 4.41
N ASN A 18 24.42 5.16 4.01
CA ASN A 18 23.42 5.79 4.88
C ASN A 18 23.11 4.92 6.11
N LEU A 19 22.95 3.60 5.92
CA LEU A 19 22.62 2.65 7.00
C LEU A 19 23.81 2.17 7.85
N ARG A 20 25.01 2.73 7.65
CA ARG A 20 26.25 2.29 8.33
C ARG A 20 26.16 2.29 9.86
N GLU A 21 25.45 3.27 10.44
CA GLU A 21 25.31 3.44 11.89
C GLU A 21 24.33 2.42 12.50
N LEU A 22 23.47 1.82 11.67
CA LEU A 22 22.57 0.74 12.07
C LEU A 22 23.16 -0.66 11.86
N GLU A 23 24.42 -0.71 11.43
CA GLU A 23 25.17 -1.94 11.10
C GLU A 23 24.33 -2.87 10.21
N PHE A 24 23.73 -2.30 9.16
CA PHE A 24 22.82 -3.02 8.27
C PHE A 24 23.35 -3.04 6.84
N ASP A 25 23.75 -4.22 6.37
CA ASP A 25 24.11 -4.45 4.98
C ASP A 25 22.87 -4.90 4.18
N VAL A 26 22.44 -4.09 3.22
CA VAL A 26 21.29 -4.38 2.36
C VAL A 26 21.58 -5.47 1.33
N LYS A 27 22.84 -5.66 0.93
CA LYS A 27 23.20 -6.51 -0.21
C LYS A 27 22.68 -7.95 -0.08
N PRO A 28 22.87 -8.64 1.05
CA PRO A 28 22.37 -10.00 1.22
C PRO A 28 20.85 -10.10 1.10
N PHE A 29 20.12 -9.06 1.47
CA PHE A 29 18.65 -9.08 1.43
C PHE A 29 18.11 -8.91 0.01
N VAL A 30 18.78 -8.16 -0.85
CA VAL A 30 18.17 -7.73 -2.12
C VAL A 30 18.79 -8.33 -3.36
N TRP A 31 20.06 -8.73 -3.31
CA TRP A 31 20.81 -9.15 -4.51
C TRP A 31 20.13 -10.28 -5.29
N THR A 32 19.43 -11.19 -4.60
CA THR A 32 18.74 -12.32 -5.22
C THR A 32 17.29 -12.01 -5.61
N LEU A 33 16.72 -10.89 -5.17
CA LEU A 33 15.31 -10.53 -5.38
C LEU A 33 15.02 -10.04 -6.81
N ILE A 34 16.00 -9.44 -7.48
CA ILE A 34 15.90 -9.04 -8.89
C ILE A 34 16.89 -9.85 -9.72
N PRO A 35 16.46 -10.95 -10.38
CA PRO A 35 17.34 -11.63 -11.32
C PRO A 35 17.63 -10.71 -12.51
N PRO A 36 18.89 -10.38 -12.84
CA PRO A 36 19.22 -9.38 -13.87
C PRO A 36 18.59 -9.70 -15.24
N GLU A 37 18.52 -10.97 -15.61
CA GLU A 37 17.88 -11.42 -16.85
C GLU A 37 16.39 -11.05 -16.93
N GLN A 38 15.68 -11.00 -15.80
CA GLN A 38 14.26 -10.64 -15.76
C GLN A 38 14.04 -9.16 -16.09
N MET A 39 15.04 -8.28 -15.86
CA MET A 39 14.91 -6.86 -16.17
C MET A 39 14.75 -6.57 -17.66
N SER A 40 15.14 -7.51 -18.53
CA SER A 40 14.97 -7.40 -19.98
C SER A 40 13.70 -8.07 -20.52
N LYS A 41 12.94 -8.79 -19.68
CA LYS A 41 11.79 -9.61 -20.08
C LYS A 41 10.44 -8.92 -19.96
N PHE A 42 10.38 -7.77 -19.29
CA PHE A 42 9.13 -7.06 -19.03
C PHE A 42 9.17 -5.64 -19.59
N TYR A 43 8.05 -5.24 -20.19
CA TYR A 43 7.75 -3.83 -20.44
C TYR A 43 7.48 -3.10 -19.13
N ALA A 44 7.55 -1.78 -19.19
CA ALA A 44 6.95 -0.92 -18.18
C ALA A 44 5.79 -0.15 -18.81
N PHE A 45 4.92 0.40 -17.96
CA PHE A 45 3.63 0.92 -18.39
C PHE A 45 3.43 2.30 -17.79
N TYR A 46 2.82 3.21 -18.54
CA TYR A 46 2.41 4.50 -17.99
C TYR A 46 0.96 4.85 -18.36
N GLY A 47 0.23 5.39 -17.40
CA GLY A 47 -1.15 5.83 -17.53
C GLY A 47 -1.25 7.24 -18.10
N ILE A 48 -2.21 7.44 -19.00
CA ILE A 48 -2.63 8.72 -19.56
C ILE A 48 -4.08 8.93 -19.16
N SER A 49 -4.38 10.12 -18.63
CA SER A 49 -5.73 10.52 -18.23
C SER A 49 -5.92 12.02 -18.46
N PRO A 50 -7.13 12.48 -18.82
CA PRO A 50 -7.45 13.91 -18.83
C PRO A 50 -7.43 14.54 -17.43
N ASP A 51 -7.61 13.75 -16.37
CA ASP A 51 -7.75 14.24 -14.99
C ASP A 51 -6.41 14.39 -14.24
N HIS A 52 -5.38 13.66 -14.71
CA HIS A 52 -4.08 13.53 -14.06
C HIS A 52 -2.98 14.05 -15.00
N PRO A 53 -2.37 15.21 -14.72
CA PRO A 53 -1.30 15.75 -15.56
C PRO A 53 -0.13 14.78 -15.68
N LEU A 54 0.23 14.45 -16.92
CA LEU A 54 1.32 13.54 -17.23
C LEU A 54 2.66 14.29 -17.26
N SER A 55 3.64 13.84 -16.49
CA SER A 55 5.03 14.30 -16.63
C SER A 55 5.97 13.20 -16.13
N LEU A 56 6.63 12.52 -17.06
CA LEU A 56 7.52 11.40 -16.76
C LEU A 56 8.94 11.71 -17.24
N GLN A 57 9.91 11.50 -16.37
CA GLN A 57 11.33 11.60 -16.72
C GLN A 57 12.08 10.37 -16.21
N PHE A 58 12.64 9.57 -17.11
CA PHE A 58 13.46 8.40 -16.75
C PHE A 58 14.88 8.61 -17.23
N ARG A 59 15.86 8.50 -16.33
CA ARG A 59 17.29 8.70 -16.65
C ARG A 59 18.12 7.60 -16.00
N HIS A 60 18.74 6.76 -16.82
CA HIS A 60 19.60 5.67 -16.35
C HIS A 60 18.86 4.77 -15.34
N CYS A 61 17.77 4.14 -15.78
CA CYS A 61 16.90 3.33 -14.94
C CYS A 61 16.60 1.95 -15.54
N GLY A 62 16.26 0.98 -14.70
CA GLY A 62 15.61 -0.26 -15.10
C GLY A 62 14.18 -0.28 -14.55
N LEU A 63 13.15 -0.49 -15.38
CA LEU A 63 11.74 -0.28 -15.00
C LEU A 63 10.86 -1.54 -15.13
N ALA A 64 11.48 -2.73 -15.24
CA ALA A 64 10.83 -3.96 -15.68
C ALA A 64 9.54 -4.30 -14.92
N GLY A 65 8.42 -4.34 -15.65
CA GLY A 65 7.10 -4.70 -15.14
C GLY A 65 6.42 -3.64 -14.27
N SER A 66 6.97 -2.43 -14.23
CA SER A 66 6.50 -1.35 -13.34
C SER A 66 5.46 -0.45 -14.02
N TYR A 67 4.61 0.17 -13.21
CA TYR A 67 3.50 1.03 -13.65
C TYR A 67 3.68 2.44 -13.12
N PHE A 68 3.38 3.43 -13.96
CA PHE A 68 3.53 4.85 -13.65
C PHE A 68 2.23 5.59 -13.94
N LEU A 69 1.79 6.46 -13.03
CA LEU A 69 0.64 7.35 -13.24
C LEU A 69 0.96 8.73 -12.67
N GLY A 70 0.58 9.80 -13.37
CA GLY A 70 0.79 11.18 -12.92
C GLY A 70 2.19 11.71 -13.21
N ARG A 71 2.81 12.35 -12.20
CA ARG A 71 4.09 13.06 -12.34
C ARG A 71 5.21 12.36 -11.56
N CYS A 72 6.22 11.88 -12.27
CA CYS A 72 7.39 11.29 -11.63
C CYS A 72 8.69 11.45 -12.42
N SER A 73 9.79 11.58 -11.69
CA SER A 73 11.14 11.52 -12.21
C SER A 73 11.94 10.43 -11.51
N LEU A 74 12.60 9.61 -12.31
CA LEU A 74 13.48 8.54 -11.85
C LEU A 74 14.88 8.77 -12.40
N THR A 75 15.87 8.73 -11.52
CA THR A 75 17.28 8.85 -11.87
C THR A 75 18.09 7.77 -11.17
N ASN A 76 18.98 7.07 -11.90
CA ASN A 76 19.87 6.05 -11.33
C ASN A 76 19.13 5.02 -10.46
N SER A 77 17.98 4.50 -10.92
CA SER A 77 17.10 3.70 -10.08
C SER A 77 16.60 2.42 -10.76
N LEU A 78 16.30 1.40 -9.95
CA LEU A 78 15.79 0.11 -10.39
C LEU A 78 14.40 -0.15 -9.81
N LEU A 79 13.39 -0.21 -10.67
CA LEU A 79 12.04 -0.58 -10.30
C LEU A 79 11.69 -1.92 -10.96
N TYR A 80 11.36 -2.91 -10.15
CA TYR A 80 10.95 -4.23 -10.60
C TYR A 80 9.53 -4.52 -10.13
N LYS A 81 8.56 -4.51 -11.06
CA LYS A 81 7.14 -4.80 -10.82
C LYS A 81 6.46 -3.89 -9.79
N SER A 82 6.98 -2.68 -9.66
CA SER A 82 6.51 -1.67 -8.71
C SER A 82 5.45 -0.76 -9.33
N ASP A 83 4.60 -0.17 -8.50
CA ASP A 83 3.56 0.75 -8.94
C ASP A 83 3.85 2.13 -8.35
N ILE A 84 4.03 3.11 -9.21
CA ILE A 84 4.29 4.50 -8.82
C ILE A 84 3.07 5.33 -9.23
N ARG A 85 2.28 5.70 -8.23
CA ARG A 85 0.99 6.36 -8.42
C ARG A 85 1.02 7.80 -7.92
N GLY A 86 0.98 8.73 -8.86
CA GLY A 86 0.94 10.15 -8.61
C GLY A 86 -0.43 10.79 -8.88
N ASP A 87 -1.52 10.04 -8.78
CA ASP A 87 -2.89 10.54 -8.99
C ASP A 87 -3.49 11.27 -7.77
N GLU A 88 -2.78 11.23 -6.64
CA GLU A 88 -3.10 11.99 -5.43
C GLU A 88 -2.14 13.17 -5.18
N LEU A 89 -1.20 13.45 -6.10
CA LEU A 89 -0.23 14.53 -5.94
C LEU A 89 -0.91 15.90 -5.91
N LYS A 90 -0.39 16.78 -5.05
CA LYS A 90 -0.88 18.16 -4.91
C LYS A 90 -0.61 18.96 -6.19
N LYS A 91 -1.53 19.87 -6.52
CA LYS A 91 -1.46 20.76 -7.67
C LYS A 91 -0.99 22.15 -7.24
N LYS A 92 -0.39 22.88 -8.18
CA LYS A 92 -0.03 24.28 -7.99
C LYS A 92 -1.25 25.08 -7.54
N GLY A 93 -1.09 25.84 -6.46
CA GLY A 93 -2.16 26.63 -5.86
C GLY A 93 -2.90 25.93 -4.73
N ASP A 94 -2.70 24.62 -4.54
CA ASP A 94 -3.22 23.91 -3.37
C ASP A 94 -2.58 24.47 -2.09
N ILE A 95 -3.30 24.30 -0.97
CA ILE A 95 -2.83 24.70 0.36
C ILE A 95 -2.51 23.45 1.15
N PHE A 96 -1.23 23.26 1.47
CA PHE A 96 -0.79 22.24 2.41
C PHE A 96 -0.93 22.75 3.84
N HIS A 97 -1.72 22.05 4.63
CA HIS A 97 -1.99 22.40 6.03
C HIS A 97 -1.06 21.62 6.95
N PHE A 98 -0.21 22.33 7.71
CA PHE A 98 0.65 21.72 8.72
C PHE A 98 0.55 22.47 10.04
N LYS A 99 -0.05 21.84 11.06
CA LYS A 99 -0.35 22.49 12.34
C LYS A 99 -1.11 23.82 12.10
N ASN A 100 -0.52 24.95 12.48
CA ASN A 100 -1.11 26.28 12.31
C ASN A 100 -0.64 26.99 11.03
N PHE A 101 0.19 26.32 10.21
CA PHE A 101 0.72 26.87 8.97
C PHE A 101 -0.16 26.46 7.77
N LYS A 102 -0.26 27.40 6.83
CA LYS A 102 -0.82 27.19 5.49
C LYS A 102 0.29 27.45 4.50
N ILE A 103 0.72 26.41 3.80
CA ILE A 103 1.84 26.46 2.85
C ILE A 103 1.24 26.37 1.45
N SER A 104 1.40 27.43 0.65
CA SER A 104 0.94 27.41 -0.73
C SER A 104 1.88 26.57 -1.59
N VAL A 105 1.33 25.60 -2.30
CA VAL A 105 2.04 24.75 -3.27
C VAL A 105 2.38 25.59 -4.49
N SER A 106 3.66 25.89 -4.69
CA SER A 106 4.14 26.85 -5.71
C SER A 106 4.20 26.27 -7.13
N LYS A 107 4.28 24.94 -7.22
CA LYS A 107 4.31 24.13 -8.44
C LYS A 107 3.62 22.81 -8.15
N ASP A 108 3.13 22.14 -9.19
CA ASP A 108 2.59 20.79 -9.03
C ASP A 108 3.65 19.88 -8.42
N GLU A 109 3.22 19.05 -7.49
CA GLU A 109 4.06 18.09 -6.83
C GLU A 109 4.50 16.97 -7.78
N GLU A 110 5.66 16.38 -7.49
CA GLU A 110 6.25 15.30 -8.28
C GLU A 110 6.84 14.22 -7.36
N ILE A 111 6.72 12.96 -7.76
CA ILE A 111 7.45 11.85 -7.15
C ILE A 111 8.87 11.81 -7.73
N GLU A 112 9.89 11.98 -6.88
CA GLU A 112 11.30 12.01 -7.28
C GLU A 112 12.02 10.78 -6.71
N ILE A 113 12.40 9.82 -7.55
CA ILE A 113 13.09 8.59 -7.14
C ILE A 113 14.54 8.64 -7.63
N GLU A 114 15.49 8.59 -6.70
CA GLU A 114 16.91 8.73 -6.99
C GLU A 114 17.73 7.63 -6.30
N ASP A 115 18.69 7.03 -7.03
CA ASP A 115 19.65 6.07 -6.47
C ASP A 115 18.98 4.98 -5.61
N SER A 116 17.82 4.49 -6.05
CA SER A 116 16.94 3.61 -5.26
C SER A 116 16.56 2.33 -6.00
N ALA A 117 16.24 1.26 -5.25
CA ALA A 117 15.73 0.00 -5.79
C ALA A 117 14.39 -0.38 -5.14
N LEU A 118 13.32 -0.43 -5.93
CA LEU A 118 11.96 -0.76 -5.45
C LEU A 118 11.46 -2.05 -6.12
N ILE A 119 11.13 -3.05 -5.30
CA ILE A 119 10.85 -4.42 -5.75
C ILE A 119 9.43 -4.81 -5.34
N LYS A 120 8.52 -4.86 -6.32
CA LYS A 120 7.07 -5.06 -6.10
C LYS A 120 6.52 -4.09 -5.05
N THR A 121 6.99 -2.85 -5.06
CA THR A 121 6.62 -1.81 -4.09
C THR A 121 5.48 -0.98 -4.65
N LEU A 122 4.54 -0.60 -3.80
CA LEU A 122 3.56 0.44 -4.11
C LEU A 122 4.03 1.77 -3.53
N VAL A 123 4.12 2.80 -4.38
CA VAL A 123 4.30 4.20 -4.00
C VAL A 123 3.01 4.92 -4.34
N HIS A 124 2.37 5.53 -3.35
CA HIS A 124 1.08 6.20 -3.53
C HIS A 124 0.94 7.39 -2.58
N ASN A 125 -0.14 8.16 -2.75
CA ASN A 125 -0.43 9.38 -2.01
C ASN A 125 0.57 10.52 -2.32
N TYR A 126 0.64 11.54 -1.46
CA TYR A 126 1.44 12.75 -1.64
C TYR A 126 2.35 13.02 -0.44
N SER A 127 3.36 13.88 -0.60
CA SER A 127 4.28 14.26 0.48
C SER A 127 3.52 14.90 1.65
N HIS A 128 3.62 14.27 2.81
CA HIS A 128 3.15 14.78 4.09
C HIS A 128 4.22 15.57 4.86
N ASP A 129 5.36 15.80 4.22
CA ASP A 129 6.46 16.58 4.77
C ASP A 129 6.26 18.09 4.46
N PRO A 130 6.08 18.95 5.49
CA PRO A 130 5.99 20.39 5.28
C PRO A 130 7.27 21.02 4.72
N GLU A 131 8.43 20.36 4.81
CA GLU A 131 9.70 20.86 4.26
C GLU A 131 9.81 20.62 2.75
N THR A 132 9.05 19.65 2.23
CA THR A 132 9.07 19.27 0.81
C THR A 132 7.65 19.16 0.21
N PRO A 133 6.80 20.19 0.32
CA PRO A 133 5.39 20.07 -0.05
C PRO A 133 5.18 19.84 -1.56
N GLU A 134 6.12 20.24 -2.42
CA GLU A 134 6.07 19.97 -3.86
C GLU A 134 6.97 18.80 -4.31
N LYS A 135 7.52 18.02 -3.37
CA LYS A 135 8.39 16.89 -3.69
C LYS A 135 8.12 15.70 -2.79
N PHE A 136 7.63 14.61 -3.39
CA PHE A 136 7.60 13.31 -2.72
C PHE A 136 8.86 12.52 -3.11
N PHE A 137 9.92 12.64 -2.32
CA PHE A 137 11.22 12.04 -2.64
C PHE A 137 11.38 10.61 -2.09
N ILE A 138 12.06 9.76 -2.85
CA ILE A 138 12.55 8.44 -2.45
C ILE A 138 14.01 8.33 -2.92
N LYS A 139 14.95 8.48 -1.98
CA LYS A 139 16.38 8.61 -2.28
C LYS A 139 17.18 7.57 -1.53
N ASP A 140 18.22 7.01 -2.15
CA ASP A 140 19.11 6.05 -1.51
C ASP A 140 18.35 4.95 -0.73
N THR A 141 17.24 4.49 -1.30
CA THR A 141 16.27 3.64 -0.61
C THR A 141 16.09 2.31 -1.32
N VAL A 142 16.05 1.24 -0.53
CA VAL A 142 15.76 -0.11 -0.99
C VAL A 142 14.45 -0.59 -0.37
N SER A 143 13.48 -0.92 -1.22
CA SER A 143 12.18 -1.45 -0.80
C SER A 143 11.91 -2.80 -1.43
N THR A 144 11.39 -3.72 -0.62
CA THR A 144 11.22 -5.12 -1.01
C THR A 144 9.74 -5.50 -1.16
N HIS A 145 9.49 -6.79 -1.38
CA HIS A 145 8.25 -7.33 -1.92
C HIS A 145 7.00 -6.82 -1.17
N TYR A 146 6.07 -6.22 -1.90
CA TYR A 146 4.75 -5.79 -1.41
C TYR A 146 4.82 -4.76 -0.27
N ALA A 147 5.94 -4.06 -0.15
CA ALA A 147 6.03 -2.91 0.73
C ALA A 147 5.23 -1.71 0.16
N ASN A 148 4.74 -0.87 1.06
CA ASN A 148 3.99 0.34 0.75
C ASN A 148 4.75 1.56 1.25
N ILE A 149 5.04 2.51 0.35
CA ILE A 149 5.54 3.85 0.66
C ILE A 149 4.38 4.80 0.36
N HIS A 150 3.61 5.14 1.39
CA HIS A 150 2.35 5.85 1.24
C HIS A 150 2.49 7.26 1.83
N GLY A 151 2.64 8.27 0.95
CA GLY A 151 2.79 9.67 1.34
C GLY A 151 3.95 9.94 2.29
N SER A 152 5.06 9.23 2.08
CA SER A 152 6.14 9.03 3.06
C SER A 152 7.51 9.25 2.44
N PRO A 153 7.97 10.50 2.32
CA PRO A 153 9.30 10.79 1.78
C PRO A 153 10.38 9.99 2.51
N SER A 154 11.32 9.41 1.78
CA SER A 154 12.26 8.42 2.31
C SER A 154 13.66 8.67 1.78
N GLU A 155 14.66 8.71 2.66
CA GLU A 155 16.07 8.83 2.30
C GLU A 155 16.94 7.85 3.08
N GLY A 156 17.85 7.14 2.39
CA GLY A 156 18.81 6.27 3.08
C GLY A 156 18.18 5.05 3.75
N CYS A 157 17.03 4.56 3.26
CA CYS A 157 16.20 3.61 4.00
C CYS A 157 16.20 2.18 3.43
N PHE A 158 15.85 1.21 4.28
CA PHE A 158 15.51 -0.16 3.89
C PHE A 158 14.10 -0.54 4.36
N LEU A 159 13.27 -1.05 3.45
CA LEU A 159 11.93 -1.57 3.75
C LEU A 159 11.83 -3.06 3.45
N GLY A 160 11.56 -3.86 4.49
CA GLY A 160 11.34 -5.29 4.40
C GLY A 160 10.00 -5.66 3.73
N PRO A 161 9.81 -6.95 3.40
CA PRO A 161 8.61 -7.39 2.70
C PRO A 161 7.33 -7.08 3.48
N PHE A 162 6.30 -6.61 2.78
CA PHE A 162 5.04 -6.15 3.37
C PHE A 162 5.18 -5.03 4.43
N ALA A 163 6.33 -4.36 4.53
CA ALA A 163 6.45 -3.17 5.37
C ALA A 163 5.59 -2.03 4.80
N THR A 164 4.95 -1.25 5.66
CA THR A 164 4.15 -0.09 5.27
C THR A 164 4.63 1.12 6.05
N ILE A 165 5.04 2.16 5.33
CA ILE A 165 5.30 3.48 5.88
C ILE A 165 4.23 4.41 5.37
N ASP A 166 3.57 5.07 6.31
CA ASP A 166 2.37 5.83 6.03
C ASP A 166 2.45 7.21 6.70
N LEU A 167 2.27 8.25 5.88
CA LEU A 167 2.32 9.66 6.28
C LEU A 167 3.52 10.00 7.17
N THR A 168 4.69 9.42 6.87
CA THR A 168 5.89 9.50 7.71
C THR A 168 7.13 9.75 6.87
N THR A 169 7.83 10.84 7.15
CA THR A 169 9.17 11.08 6.59
C THR A 169 10.18 10.18 7.29
N MET A 170 11.05 9.51 6.52
CA MET A 170 12.09 8.65 7.08
C MET A 170 13.47 9.00 6.58
N HIS A 171 14.44 9.06 7.50
CA HIS A 171 15.87 9.13 7.16
C HIS A 171 16.65 8.02 7.87
N ASP A 172 17.53 7.34 7.12
CA ASP A 172 18.49 6.36 7.63
C ASP A 172 17.84 5.27 8.50
N CYS A 173 16.70 4.74 8.06
CA CYS A 173 15.91 3.77 8.82
C CYS A 173 15.88 2.37 8.18
N VAL A 174 15.79 1.35 9.03
CA VAL A 174 15.54 -0.04 8.64
C VAL A 174 14.18 -0.47 9.17
N ILE A 175 13.28 -0.85 8.28
CA ILE A 175 11.92 -1.26 8.60
C ILE A 175 11.79 -2.76 8.36
N GLY A 176 11.60 -3.50 9.46
CA GLY A 176 11.44 -4.95 9.42
C GLY A 176 10.20 -5.39 8.62
N SER A 177 10.22 -6.65 8.18
CA SER A 177 9.11 -7.25 7.44
C SER A 177 7.79 -7.15 8.20
N PHE A 178 6.72 -6.85 7.47
CA PHE A 178 5.36 -6.75 8.01
C PHE A 178 5.22 -5.73 9.16
N SER A 179 6.07 -4.71 9.20
CA SER A 179 5.92 -3.58 10.12
C SER A 179 5.11 -2.46 9.48
N TYR A 180 4.24 -1.81 10.27
CA TYR A 180 3.49 -0.62 9.89
C TYR A 180 3.99 0.56 10.74
N VAL A 181 4.36 1.66 10.11
CA VAL A 181 4.78 2.88 10.82
C VAL A 181 4.04 4.10 10.28
N GLN A 182 3.39 4.80 11.21
CA GLN A 182 2.79 6.12 11.00
C GLN A 182 3.17 6.99 12.20
N ALA A 183 4.27 7.74 12.08
CA ALA A 183 4.88 8.48 13.19
C ALA A 183 5.22 9.94 12.87
N GLY A 184 4.87 10.42 11.67
CA GLY A 184 5.16 11.77 11.19
C GLY A 184 6.59 11.92 10.67
N GLU A 185 7.58 11.68 11.54
CA GLU A 185 9.00 11.69 11.16
C GLU A 185 9.78 10.67 12.02
N ILE A 186 10.67 9.91 11.38
CA ILE A 186 11.60 8.98 12.06
C ILE A 186 12.99 9.03 11.45
N ASN A 187 14.02 8.99 12.31
CA ASN A 187 15.42 9.07 11.90
C ASN A 187 16.28 8.05 12.65
N HIS A 188 17.21 7.38 11.96
CA HIS A 188 18.17 6.44 12.55
C HIS A 188 17.54 5.32 13.39
N LEU A 189 16.41 4.76 12.94
CA LEU A 189 15.70 3.68 13.64
C LEU A 189 15.80 2.35 12.92
N LYS A 190 16.00 1.29 13.72
CA LYS A 190 15.87 -0.11 13.29
C LYS A 190 14.60 -0.72 13.87
N ILE A 191 13.51 -0.61 13.14
CA ILE A 191 12.19 -1.13 13.53
C ILE A 191 12.17 -2.65 13.32
N LYS A 192 11.95 -3.39 14.40
CA LYS A 192 11.88 -4.86 14.35
C LYS A 192 10.68 -5.33 13.51
N PRO A 193 10.76 -6.51 12.86
CA PRO A 193 9.64 -7.12 12.13
C PRO A 193 8.35 -7.19 12.95
N GLY A 194 7.20 -7.09 12.26
CA GLY A 194 5.88 -7.21 12.86
C GLY A 194 5.50 -6.09 13.82
N THR A 195 6.17 -4.94 13.78
CA THR A 195 5.86 -3.80 14.64
C THR A 195 4.79 -2.93 13.99
N ILE A 196 3.68 -2.68 14.69
CA ILE A 196 2.66 -1.69 14.31
C ILE A 196 2.83 -0.48 15.22
N TRP A 197 3.22 0.65 14.66
CA TRP A 197 3.47 1.88 15.40
C TRP A 197 2.70 3.04 14.80
N VAL A 198 1.73 3.58 15.55
CA VAL A 198 0.96 4.77 15.19
C VAL A 198 1.15 5.81 16.27
N ARG A 199 1.79 6.93 15.92
CA ARG A 199 2.16 7.97 16.87
C ARG A 199 1.82 9.33 16.31
N ASN A 200 1.14 10.11 17.15
CA ASN A 200 1.02 11.54 16.98
C ASN A 200 1.66 12.21 18.21
N PRO A 201 2.85 12.83 18.07
CA PRO A 201 3.60 13.39 19.19
C PRO A 201 2.76 14.30 20.08
N GLY A 202 2.73 14.01 21.39
CA GLY A 202 1.97 14.77 22.37
C GLY A 202 0.46 14.45 22.42
N GLN A 203 -0.06 13.61 21.52
CA GLN A 203 -1.47 13.21 21.53
C GLN A 203 -1.66 11.73 21.87
N PHE A 204 -1.00 10.84 21.12
CA PHE A 204 -1.11 9.40 21.36
C PHE A 204 0.07 8.62 20.78
N ASN A 205 0.26 7.40 21.29
CA ASN A 205 1.22 6.41 20.83
C ASN A 205 0.62 5.01 20.98
N PHE A 206 0.24 4.40 19.86
CA PHE A 206 -0.16 3.01 19.73
C PHE A 206 1.05 2.20 19.26
N LEU A 207 1.50 1.23 20.06
CA LEU A 207 2.61 0.35 19.72
C LEU A 207 2.22 -1.09 20.00
N TYR A 208 2.14 -1.89 18.96
CA TYR A 208 1.95 -3.33 19.03
C TYR A 208 3.10 -4.03 18.33
N ARG A 209 3.48 -5.23 18.79
CA ARG A 209 4.42 -6.07 18.07
C ARG A 209 3.91 -7.50 18.03
N HIS A 210 3.80 -8.05 16.81
CA HIS A 210 3.47 -9.45 16.61
C HIS A 210 4.54 -10.34 17.27
N PRO A 211 4.14 -11.46 17.93
CA PRO A 211 5.07 -12.49 18.33
C PRO A 211 5.80 -13.05 17.10
N VAL A 212 7.10 -12.78 16.99
CA VAL A 212 7.90 -13.04 15.78
C VAL A 212 7.81 -14.51 15.32
N GLU A 213 7.84 -15.43 16.28
CA GLU A 213 7.80 -16.88 16.01
C GLU A 213 6.46 -17.32 15.41
N LYS A 214 5.36 -16.66 15.77
CA LYS A 214 4.05 -16.89 15.15
C LYS A 214 3.96 -16.19 13.79
N LEU A 215 4.53 -14.99 13.67
CA LEU A 215 4.52 -14.22 12.43
C LEU A 215 5.23 -14.94 11.28
N HIS A 216 6.29 -15.70 11.57
CA HIS A 216 7.03 -16.48 10.57
C HIS A 216 6.17 -17.43 9.72
N GLN A 217 5.02 -17.87 10.22
CA GLN A 217 4.07 -18.69 9.44
C GLN A 217 3.45 -17.89 8.27
N TYR A 218 3.26 -16.60 8.47
CA TYR A 218 2.64 -15.70 7.49
C TYR A 218 3.67 -15.02 6.61
N ILE A 219 4.77 -14.59 7.20
CA ILE A 219 5.86 -13.91 6.52
C ILE A 219 7.16 -14.03 7.29
N TYR A 220 8.19 -14.50 6.61
CA TYR A 220 9.55 -14.57 7.10
C TYR A 220 10.51 -14.19 5.99
N PHE A 221 11.61 -13.52 6.35
CA PHE A 221 12.57 -13.01 5.40
C PHE A 221 13.98 -12.98 6.00
N THR A 222 14.92 -13.62 5.31
CA THR A 222 16.32 -13.72 5.75
C THR A 222 17.29 -13.31 4.65
N PRO A 223 18.50 -12.84 5.04
CA PRO A 223 19.60 -12.64 4.12
C PRO A 223 19.81 -13.83 3.17
N GLY A 224 19.96 -13.54 1.88
CA GLY A 224 20.26 -14.52 0.83
C GLY A 224 19.03 -15.24 0.26
N ASN A 225 17.86 -15.14 0.89
CA ASN A 225 16.67 -15.88 0.50
C ASN A 225 15.56 -14.97 -0.03
N GLN A 226 14.65 -15.55 -0.81
CA GLN A 226 13.38 -14.88 -1.13
C GLN A 226 12.49 -14.81 0.13
N PRO A 227 11.57 -13.83 0.23
CA PRO A 227 10.55 -13.86 1.27
C PRO A 227 9.69 -15.12 1.16
N GLN A 228 9.28 -15.66 2.31
CA GLN A 228 8.52 -16.91 2.43
C GLN A 228 7.34 -16.73 3.39
N GLY A 229 6.40 -17.67 3.35
CA GLY A 229 5.26 -17.73 4.26
C GLY A 229 3.92 -17.58 3.53
N LEU A 230 2.84 -17.80 4.27
CA LEU A 230 1.49 -17.88 3.71
C LEU A 230 1.10 -16.66 2.86
N LEU A 231 1.55 -15.46 3.22
CA LEU A 231 1.25 -14.25 2.46
C LEU A 231 1.95 -14.24 1.09
N ILE A 232 3.15 -14.79 1.00
CA ILE A 232 3.88 -14.90 -0.28
C ILE A 232 3.22 -15.97 -1.16
N ASP A 233 2.95 -17.15 -0.59
CA ASP A 233 2.27 -18.24 -1.31
C ASP A 233 0.92 -17.76 -1.86
N PHE A 234 0.15 -17.05 -1.03
CA PHE A 234 -1.12 -16.46 -1.43
C PHE A 234 -1.01 -15.53 -2.64
N MET A 235 0.04 -14.72 -2.71
CA MET A 235 0.28 -13.81 -3.85
C MET A 235 0.73 -14.56 -5.10
N GLU A 236 1.66 -15.49 -4.98
CA GLU A 236 2.20 -16.23 -6.13
C GLU A 236 1.14 -17.18 -6.74
N ASP A 237 0.29 -17.81 -5.94
CA ASP A 237 -0.84 -18.65 -6.39
C ASP A 237 -1.82 -17.91 -7.34
N ARG A 238 -1.84 -16.57 -7.27
CA ARG A 238 -2.80 -15.72 -8.02
C ARG A 238 -2.15 -14.90 -9.13
N LYS A 239 -0.83 -14.98 -9.27
CA LYS A 239 -0.05 -14.19 -10.23
C LYS A 239 -0.45 -14.42 -11.68
N GLU A 240 -0.77 -15.66 -12.06
CA GLU A 240 -1.20 -15.98 -13.42
C GLU A 240 -2.50 -15.25 -13.81
N ALA A 241 -3.39 -15.02 -12.83
CA ALA A 241 -4.64 -14.31 -13.09
C ALA A 241 -4.38 -12.86 -13.50
N PHE A 242 -3.39 -12.19 -12.89
CA PHE A 242 -2.97 -10.86 -13.28
C PHE A 242 -2.24 -10.84 -14.62
N GLN A 243 -1.41 -11.84 -14.90
CA GLN A 243 -0.66 -11.89 -16.16
C GLN A 243 -1.58 -11.86 -17.39
N ARG A 244 -2.69 -12.61 -17.36
CA ARG A 244 -3.68 -12.64 -18.45
C ARG A 244 -4.29 -11.27 -18.75
N ILE A 245 -4.45 -10.43 -17.73
CA ILE A 245 -5.04 -9.10 -17.87
C ILE A 245 -4.08 -8.14 -18.57
N PHE A 246 -2.77 -8.32 -18.35
CA PHE A 246 -1.74 -7.53 -19.02
C PHE A 246 -1.50 -7.95 -20.48
N ASP A 247 -1.82 -9.19 -20.85
CA ASP A 247 -1.66 -9.70 -22.21
C ASP A 247 -2.79 -9.25 -23.17
N LEU A 248 -3.87 -8.66 -22.65
CA LEU A 248 -5.08 -8.32 -23.42
C LEU A 248 -5.26 -6.80 -23.56
N VAL A 249 -5.43 -6.33 -24.81
CA VAL A 249 -5.67 -4.91 -25.11
C VAL A 249 -7.08 -4.47 -24.66
N HIS A 250 -8.06 -5.38 -24.70
CA HIS A 250 -9.42 -5.19 -24.20
C HIS A 250 -9.78 -6.40 -23.32
N VAL A 251 -10.05 -6.16 -22.04
CA VAL A 251 -10.49 -7.18 -21.08
C VAL A 251 -11.99 -7.01 -20.88
N ASP A 252 -12.77 -8.00 -21.28
CA ASP A 252 -14.16 -8.11 -20.82
C ASP A 252 -14.13 -8.75 -19.42
N HIS A 253 -14.53 -7.98 -18.42
CA HIS A 253 -14.57 -8.42 -17.03
C HIS A 253 -15.72 -9.39 -16.74
N GLY A 254 -16.70 -9.53 -17.64
CA GLY A 254 -17.85 -10.40 -17.46
C GLY A 254 -18.72 -10.04 -16.25
N VAL A 255 -18.61 -8.79 -15.76
CA VAL A 255 -19.33 -8.25 -14.61
C VAL A 255 -19.96 -6.92 -15.02
N GLU A 256 -21.22 -6.71 -14.66
CA GLU A 256 -21.90 -5.44 -14.89
C GLU A 256 -21.34 -4.37 -13.94
N VAL A 257 -20.93 -3.23 -14.50
CA VAL A 257 -20.37 -2.11 -13.75
C VAL A 257 -21.30 -0.90 -13.88
N PRO A 258 -21.93 -0.45 -12.78
CA PRO A 258 -22.79 0.74 -12.80
C PRO A 258 -22.03 1.99 -13.28
N LYS A 259 -22.73 2.94 -13.91
CA LYS A 259 -22.11 4.17 -14.44
C LYS A 259 -21.40 5.02 -13.39
N SER A 260 -21.81 4.93 -12.13
CA SER A 260 -21.20 5.67 -11.03
C SER A 260 -20.04 4.93 -10.36
N ALA A 261 -19.78 3.67 -10.73
CA ALA A 261 -18.69 2.86 -10.22
C ALA A 261 -17.49 2.87 -11.19
N SER A 262 -16.31 2.52 -10.69
CA SER A 262 -15.14 2.26 -11.51
C SER A 262 -14.60 0.87 -11.22
N LEU A 263 -14.39 0.12 -12.29
CA LEU A 263 -13.62 -1.11 -12.29
C LEU A 263 -12.41 -0.89 -13.19
N ASP A 264 -11.23 -0.83 -12.58
CA ASP A 264 -9.99 -0.68 -13.32
C ASP A 264 -9.75 -1.91 -14.20
N ARG A 265 -9.34 -1.66 -15.45
CA ARG A 265 -9.03 -2.70 -16.44
C ARG A 265 -7.95 -3.69 -15.99
N TYR A 266 -7.08 -3.28 -15.05
CA TYR A 266 -6.00 -4.10 -14.48
C TYR A 266 -6.38 -4.74 -13.14
N ALA A 267 -7.64 -4.66 -12.72
CA ALA A 267 -8.17 -5.46 -11.62
C ALA A 267 -8.60 -6.84 -12.12
N VAL A 268 -8.35 -7.87 -11.31
CA VAL A 268 -8.90 -9.21 -11.56
C VAL A 268 -10.29 -9.27 -10.97
N THR A 269 -11.29 -9.50 -11.82
CA THR A 269 -12.64 -9.87 -11.41
C THR A 269 -12.96 -11.25 -11.95
N LYS A 270 -13.59 -12.09 -11.12
CA LYS A 270 -14.10 -13.40 -11.53
C LYS A 270 -15.62 -13.38 -11.63
N PRO A 271 -16.24 -14.28 -12.44
CA PRO A 271 -17.69 -14.44 -12.49
C PRO A 271 -18.29 -14.60 -11.09
N THR A 272 -19.59 -14.27 -10.97
CA THR A 272 -20.37 -14.18 -9.71
C THR A 272 -20.01 -13.02 -8.77
N THR A 273 -19.08 -12.15 -9.17
CA THR A 273 -18.84 -10.88 -8.48
C THR A 273 -19.92 -9.86 -8.80
N THR A 274 -20.41 -9.13 -7.79
CA THR A 274 -21.39 -8.05 -7.96
C THR A 274 -20.79 -6.72 -7.53
N ILE A 275 -20.86 -5.72 -8.40
CA ILE A 275 -20.37 -4.35 -8.16
C ILE A 275 -21.57 -3.40 -8.11
N SER A 276 -21.77 -2.74 -6.97
CA SER A 276 -22.85 -1.77 -6.78
C SER A 276 -22.46 -0.35 -7.19
N GLU A 277 -23.39 0.60 -7.07
CA GLU A 277 -23.15 2.03 -7.32
C GLU A 277 -21.98 2.58 -6.50
N ASN A 278 -21.25 3.55 -7.07
CA ASN A 278 -20.16 4.28 -6.41
C ASN A 278 -18.99 3.40 -5.91
N VAL A 279 -18.95 2.13 -6.29
CA VAL A 279 -17.85 1.24 -5.94
C VAL A 279 -16.60 1.66 -6.72
N LEU A 280 -15.46 1.66 -6.04
CA LEU A 280 -14.15 1.82 -6.66
C LEU A 280 -13.34 0.53 -6.51
N VAL A 281 -13.05 -0.13 -7.63
CA VAL A 281 -12.08 -1.23 -7.71
C VAL A 281 -10.85 -0.73 -8.47
N ALA A 282 -9.75 -0.53 -7.76
CA ALA A 282 -8.50 -0.04 -8.32
C ALA A 282 -7.71 -1.13 -9.04
N GLN A 283 -6.73 -0.72 -9.86
CA GLN A 283 -5.79 -1.63 -10.51
C GLN A 283 -5.14 -2.60 -9.50
N ARG A 284 -4.82 -3.81 -9.96
CA ARG A 284 -4.25 -4.88 -9.12
C ARG A 284 -5.11 -5.35 -7.94
N ALA A 285 -6.33 -4.85 -7.77
CA ALA A 285 -7.29 -5.48 -6.88
C ALA A 285 -7.70 -6.85 -7.45
N PHE A 286 -7.96 -7.82 -6.57
CA PHE A 286 -8.44 -9.15 -6.94
C PHE A 286 -9.78 -9.43 -6.26
N ILE A 287 -10.83 -9.56 -7.05
CA ILE A 287 -12.19 -9.80 -6.58
C ILE A 287 -12.70 -11.12 -7.17
N GLN A 288 -13.16 -12.01 -6.30
CA GLN A 288 -13.69 -13.30 -6.72
C GLN A 288 -14.89 -13.70 -5.87
N ASN A 289 -16.03 -13.97 -6.53
CA ASN A 289 -17.24 -14.46 -5.89
C ASN A 289 -17.64 -13.61 -4.68
N SER A 290 -17.64 -12.29 -4.87
CA SER A 290 -17.82 -11.33 -3.80
C SER A 290 -18.88 -10.29 -4.16
N PHE A 291 -19.59 -9.82 -3.16
CA PHE A 291 -20.52 -8.70 -3.27
C PHE A 291 -19.87 -7.44 -2.72
N LEU A 292 -19.75 -6.41 -3.55
CA LEU A 292 -19.29 -5.08 -3.16
C LEU A 292 -20.50 -4.15 -3.14
N GLY A 293 -20.98 -3.85 -1.93
CA GLY A 293 -22.08 -2.93 -1.68
C GLY A 293 -21.75 -1.49 -2.05
N ARG A 294 -22.78 -0.64 -2.09
CA ARG A 294 -22.66 0.76 -2.55
C ARG A 294 -21.52 1.49 -1.84
N GLY A 295 -20.69 2.18 -2.62
CA GLY A 295 -19.59 2.99 -2.09
C GLY A 295 -18.42 2.20 -1.49
N ALA A 296 -18.42 0.86 -1.58
CA ALA A 296 -17.28 0.06 -1.17
C ALA A 296 -16.05 0.35 -2.03
N ASN A 297 -14.87 0.19 -1.44
CA ASN A 297 -13.60 0.50 -2.06
C ASN A 297 -12.62 -0.68 -1.91
N ALA A 298 -12.13 -1.15 -3.05
CA ALA A 298 -11.07 -2.13 -3.17
C ALA A 298 -9.82 -1.45 -3.75
N GLN A 299 -8.84 -1.15 -2.89
CA GLN A 299 -7.60 -0.48 -3.29
C GLN A 299 -6.59 -1.45 -3.92
N GLU A 300 -5.48 -0.91 -4.37
CA GLU A 300 -4.45 -1.64 -5.11
C GLU A 300 -3.85 -2.76 -4.28
N ASN A 301 -3.55 -3.87 -4.95
CA ASN A 301 -3.00 -5.07 -4.34
C ASN A 301 -3.91 -5.70 -3.26
N CYS A 302 -5.17 -5.25 -3.12
CA CYS A 302 -6.10 -5.87 -2.18
C CYS A 302 -6.79 -7.11 -2.79
N PHE A 303 -7.33 -7.97 -1.93
CA PHE A 303 -8.01 -9.21 -2.31
C PHE A 303 -9.33 -9.34 -1.57
N ILE A 304 -10.42 -9.60 -2.28
CA ILE A 304 -11.76 -9.80 -1.72
C ILE A 304 -12.34 -11.08 -2.34
N ILE A 305 -12.32 -12.17 -1.58
CA ILE A 305 -12.61 -13.52 -2.06
C ILE A 305 -13.74 -14.13 -1.24
N ASN A 306 -14.79 -14.62 -1.91
CA ASN A 306 -15.93 -15.28 -1.28
C ASN A 306 -16.54 -14.43 -0.15
N SER A 307 -16.64 -13.11 -0.35
CA SER A 307 -16.95 -12.18 0.75
C SER A 307 -18.08 -11.21 0.41
N HIS A 308 -18.81 -10.77 1.43
CA HIS A 308 -19.91 -9.83 1.29
C HIS A 308 -19.61 -8.54 2.06
N LEU A 309 -19.43 -7.44 1.33
CA LEU A 309 -19.24 -6.10 1.87
C LEU A 309 -20.56 -5.34 1.74
N GLU A 310 -21.23 -5.05 2.85
CA GLU A 310 -22.57 -4.45 2.85
C GLU A 310 -22.59 -3.04 2.25
N GLY A 311 -21.50 -2.26 2.36
CA GLY A 311 -21.35 -0.98 1.68
C GLY A 311 -20.56 0.06 2.47
N TYR A 312 -19.94 0.98 1.76
CA TYR A 312 -19.00 1.99 2.29
C TYR A 312 -17.80 1.37 3.03
N ASP A 313 -17.50 0.11 2.71
CA ASP A 313 -16.36 -0.61 3.29
C ASP A 313 -15.09 -0.24 2.54
N ILE A 314 -14.01 0.01 3.27
CA ILE A 314 -12.70 0.34 2.68
C ILE A 314 -11.76 -0.84 2.91
N THR A 315 -11.23 -1.38 1.82
CA THR A 315 -10.17 -2.38 1.83
C THR A 315 -8.88 -1.71 1.37
N ALA A 316 -8.03 -1.34 2.34
CA ALA A 316 -6.81 -0.60 2.06
C ALA A 316 -5.76 -1.41 1.30
N HIS A 317 -4.72 -0.74 0.80
CA HIS A 317 -3.67 -1.35 0.00
C HIS A 317 -3.10 -2.64 0.60
N GLY A 318 -3.06 -3.69 -0.22
CA GLY A 318 -2.50 -4.99 0.16
C GLY A 318 -3.36 -5.82 1.13
N ALA A 319 -4.49 -5.31 1.63
CA ALA A 319 -5.37 -6.03 2.53
C ALA A 319 -6.10 -7.18 1.83
N LYS A 320 -6.39 -8.24 2.57
CA LYS A 320 -6.94 -9.50 2.05
C LYS A 320 -8.12 -9.91 2.91
N ILE A 321 -9.27 -10.11 2.29
CA ILE A 321 -10.54 -10.49 2.91
C ILE A 321 -11.01 -11.77 2.22
N ILE A 322 -11.10 -12.86 2.98
CA ILE A 322 -11.42 -14.20 2.48
C ILE A 322 -12.49 -14.82 3.37
N GLU A 323 -13.59 -15.29 2.76
CA GLU A 323 -14.69 -15.97 3.47
C GLU A 323 -15.26 -15.12 4.61
N ALA A 324 -15.59 -13.86 4.34
CA ALA A 324 -16.04 -12.91 5.34
C ALA A 324 -17.34 -12.17 4.97
N ASP A 325 -18.13 -11.84 5.99
CA ASP A 325 -19.33 -11.02 5.91
C ASP A 325 -19.08 -9.75 6.73
N MET A 326 -19.06 -8.60 6.05
CA MET A 326 -18.78 -7.29 6.63
C MET A 326 -20.06 -6.46 6.63
N GLY A 327 -20.40 -5.91 7.79
CA GLY A 327 -21.41 -4.86 7.89
C GLY A 327 -20.90 -3.54 7.30
N ARG A 328 -21.76 -2.53 7.21
CA ARG A 328 -21.41 -1.24 6.59
C ARG A 328 -20.29 -0.46 7.30
N ASN A 329 -19.59 0.37 6.53
CA ASN A 329 -18.56 1.30 7.01
C ASN A 329 -17.42 0.62 7.77
N VAL A 330 -17.06 -0.61 7.40
CA VAL A 330 -15.91 -1.29 8.00
C VAL A 330 -14.64 -0.85 7.27
N PHE A 331 -13.62 -0.46 8.05
CA PHE A 331 -12.30 -0.15 7.54
C PHE A 331 -11.35 -1.33 7.77
N VAL A 332 -10.71 -1.80 6.71
CA VAL A 332 -9.65 -2.81 6.76
C VAL A 332 -8.32 -2.18 6.35
N GLY A 333 -7.43 -2.01 7.33
CA GLY A 333 -6.14 -1.35 7.14
C GLY A 333 -5.13 -2.14 6.30
N PHE A 334 -4.06 -1.45 5.91
CA PHE A 334 -2.99 -1.94 5.02
C PHE A 334 -2.52 -3.35 5.35
N ASN A 335 -2.26 -4.16 4.32
CA ASN A 335 -1.67 -5.50 4.41
C ASN A 335 -2.36 -6.48 5.39
N SER A 336 -3.55 -6.16 5.90
CA SER A 336 -4.29 -7.04 6.80
C SER A 336 -4.66 -8.35 6.10
N PHE A 337 -4.71 -9.44 6.86
CA PHE A 337 -5.06 -10.77 6.35
C PHE A 337 -6.22 -11.33 7.15
N LEU A 338 -7.44 -11.17 6.61
CA LEU A 338 -8.69 -11.59 7.24
C LEU A 338 -9.21 -12.82 6.52
N ARG A 339 -9.05 -13.99 7.14
CA ARG A 339 -9.32 -15.29 6.53
C ARG A 339 -10.24 -16.12 7.42
N GLY A 340 -11.52 -16.17 7.06
CA GLY A 340 -12.45 -17.19 7.52
C GLY A 340 -12.24 -18.53 6.79
N ARG A 341 -13.23 -19.42 6.86
CA ARG A 341 -13.30 -20.65 6.06
C ARG A 341 -14.70 -20.80 5.46
N PRO A 342 -14.88 -21.58 4.38
CA PRO A 342 -16.21 -21.77 3.77
C PRO A 342 -17.30 -22.18 4.76
N ASN A 343 -16.96 -23.05 5.73
CA ASN A 343 -17.89 -23.53 6.75
C ASN A 343 -17.83 -22.75 8.08
N CYS A 344 -16.94 -21.76 8.18
CA CYS A 344 -16.66 -20.98 9.38
C CYS A 344 -16.30 -19.55 8.95
N ARG A 345 -17.27 -18.84 8.37
CA ARG A 345 -17.05 -17.48 7.85
C ARG A 345 -16.72 -16.52 8.98
N LEU A 346 -15.94 -15.49 8.67
CA LEU A 346 -15.63 -14.38 9.56
C LEU A 346 -16.75 -13.35 9.45
N THR A 347 -17.32 -12.90 10.57
CA THR A 347 -18.28 -11.79 10.56
C THR A 347 -17.65 -10.56 11.20
N ILE A 348 -17.77 -9.40 10.55
CA ILE A 348 -17.28 -8.12 11.07
C ILE A 348 -18.45 -7.14 11.14
N GLY A 349 -18.83 -6.76 12.35
CA GLY A 349 -19.93 -5.82 12.56
C GLY A 349 -19.62 -4.43 12.01
N LYS A 350 -20.67 -3.71 11.62
CA LYS A 350 -20.59 -2.36 11.06
C LYS A 350 -19.72 -1.40 11.88
N GLU A 351 -19.15 -0.39 11.22
CA GLU A 351 -18.36 0.69 11.83
C GLU A 351 -17.12 0.20 12.60
N SER A 352 -16.66 -1.02 12.34
CA SER A 352 -15.44 -1.56 12.93
C SER A 352 -14.20 -1.09 12.18
N ILE A 353 -13.12 -0.94 12.92
CA ILE A 353 -11.81 -0.53 12.43
C ILE A 353 -10.84 -1.69 12.65
N VAL A 354 -10.48 -2.37 11.56
CA VAL A 354 -9.40 -3.34 11.57
C VAL A 354 -8.10 -2.59 11.29
N MET A 355 -7.24 -2.52 12.31
CA MET A 355 -5.96 -1.81 12.26
C MET A 355 -5.06 -2.39 11.14
N PRO A 356 -4.15 -1.57 10.58
CA PRO A 356 -3.16 -2.06 9.63
C PRO A 356 -2.39 -3.27 10.15
N HIS A 357 -2.06 -4.19 9.24
CA HIS A 357 -1.26 -5.40 9.53
C HIS A 357 -1.89 -6.34 10.56
N THR A 358 -3.23 -6.33 10.66
CA THR A 358 -3.98 -7.29 11.48
C THR A 358 -4.07 -8.63 10.75
N ILE A 359 -3.86 -9.73 11.47
CA ILE A 359 -3.99 -11.09 10.97
C ILE A 359 -5.15 -11.75 11.72
N ILE A 360 -6.22 -12.08 11.00
CA ILE A 360 -7.31 -12.92 11.50
C ILE A 360 -7.29 -14.20 10.66
N ASP A 361 -6.86 -15.32 11.25
CA ASP A 361 -6.85 -16.62 10.58
C ASP A 361 -7.56 -17.66 11.43
N SER A 362 -8.89 -17.55 11.47
CA SER A 362 -9.73 -18.42 12.29
C SER A 362 -10.17 -19.67 11.53
N ARG A 363 -10.08 -20.82 12.21
CA ARG A 363 -10.65 -22.10 11.73
C ARG A 363 -12.02 -22.39 12.35
N LYS A 364 -12.48 -21.54 13.27
CA LYS A 364 -13.79 -21.61 13.92
C LYS A 364 -14.61 -20.36 13.55
N PRO A 365 -15.95 -20.39 13.63
CA PRO A 365 -16.74 -19.18 13.47
C PRO A 365 -16.25 -18.10 14.43
N LEU A 366 -16.03 -16.89 13.92
CA LEU A 366 -15.56 -15.75 14.70
C LEU A 366 -16.36 -14.53 14.28
N SER A 367 -16.91 -13.80 15.25
CA SER A 367 -17.74 -12.63 15.01
C SER A 367 -17.21 -11.45 15.80
N ILE A 368 -16.72 -10.44 15.07
CA ILE A 368 -16.32 -9.15 15.64
C ILE A 368 -17.58 -8.31 15.80
N PRO A 369 -17.93 -7.85 17.02
CA PRO A 369 -19.12 -7.03 17.21
C PRO A 369 -18.97 -5.66 16.52
N ALA A 370 -20.10 -4.98 16.28
CA ALA A 370 -20.09 -3.64 15.68
C ALA A 370 -19.30 -2.62 16.52
N GLY A 371 -18.73 -1.62 15.85
CA GLY A 371 -18.03 -0.51 16.49
C GLY A 371 -16.82 -0.95 17.32
N HIS A 372 -16.02 -1.89 16.82
CA HIS A 372 -14.80 -2.37 17.49
C HIS A 372 -13.53 -1.92 16.76
N ILE A 373 -12.47 -1.66 17.53
CA ILE A 373 -11.09 -1.58 17.02
C ILE A 373 -10.45 -2.94 17.22
N VAL A 374 -9.82 -3.47 16.19
CA VAL A 374 -9.22 -4.81 16.17
C VAL A 374 -7.79 -4.72 15.65
N TRP A 375 -6.86 -5.42 16.27
CA TRP A 375 -5.43 -5.42 15.90
C TRP A 375 -4.80 -6.80 16.06
N GLY A 376 -3.50 -6.91 15.76
CA GLY A 376 -2.68 -8.06 16.15
C GLY A 376 -3.03 -9.35 15.41
N MET A 377 -2.83 -10.49 16.07
CA MET A 377 -3.03 -11.83 15.53
C MET A 377 -4.17 -12.54 16.25
N ILE A 378 -5.17 -13.00 15.49
CA ILE A 378 -6.42 -13.56 15.99
C ILE A 378 -6.75 -14.87 15.29
N GLN A 379 -6.72 -15.98 16.03
CA GLN A 379 -7.06 -17.31 15.50
C GLN A 379 -8.31 -17.90 16.14
N ASP A 380 -8.76 -17.34 17.26
CA ASP A 380 -9.97 -17.73 17.97
C ASP A 380 -10.58 -16.58 18.79
N GLN A 381 -11.61 -16.91 19.57
CA GLN A 381 -12.34 -15.96 20.42
C GLN A 381 -11.48 -15.37 21.54
N ASN A 382 -10.55 -16.14 22.11
CA ASN A 382 -9.68 -15.65 23.18
C ASN A 382 -8.69 -14.62 22.62
N ASP A 383 -8.14 -14.89 21.45
CA ASP A 383 -7.28 -13.92 20.78
C ASP A 383 -8.06 -12.65 20.41
N LEU A 384 -9.32 -12.78 19.97
CA LEU A 384 -10.18 -11.63 19.67
C LEU A 384 -10.42 -10.79 20.93
N GLU A 385 -10.71 -11.42 22.05
CA GLU A 385 -10.88 -10.75 23.34
C GLU A 385 -9.59 -10.07 23.81
N ALA A 386 -8.41 -10.61 23.47
CA ALA A 386 -7.11 -10.02 23.79
C ALA A 386 -6.71 -8.89 22.82
N ASN A 387 -7.19 -8.89 21.58
CA ASN A 387 -6.74 -7.96 20.53
C ASN A 387 -7.88 -7.13 19.92
N SER A 388 -8.93 -6.86 20.69
CA SER A 388 -9.98 -5.93 20.30
C SER A 388 -10.54 -5.14 21.47
N LEU A 389 -11.17 -4.00 21.16
CA LEU A 389 -11.90 -3.20 22.13
C LEU A 389 -13.05 -2.45 21.45
N PRO A 390 -14.21 -2.26 22.09
CA PRO A 390 -15.23 -1.35 21.59
C PRO A 390 -14.65 0.06 21.43
N ILE A 391 -14.96 0.74 20.33
CA ILE A 391 -14.50 2.09 20.01
C ILE A 391 -14.84 3.07 21.14
N ASN A 392 -16.06 2.98 21.67
CA ASN A 392 -16.53 3.83 22.78
C ASN A 392 -15.73 3.59 24.07
N THR A 393 -15.19 2.39 24.27
CA THR A 393 -14.34 2.08 25.41
C THR A 393 -12.92 2.56 25.16
N PHE A 394 -12.37 2.34 23.97
CA PHE A 394 -11.04 2.82 23.59
C PHE A 394 -10.94 4.35 23.68
N SER A 395 -11.99 5.06 23.25
CA SER A 395 -12.05 6.53 23.26
C SER A 395 -11.93 7.14 24.66
N LYS A 396 -12.25 6.38 25.71
CA LYS A 396 -12.20 6.84 27.12
C LYS A 396 -10.83 6.68 27.77
N ILE A 397 -9.83 6.15 27.06
CA ILE A 397 -8.46 6.04 27.57
C ILE A 397 -7.83 7.44 27.57
N GLU A 398 -7.29 7.89 28.71
CA GLU A 398 -6.69 9.22 28.85
C GLU A 398 -5.17 9.20 29.05
N ASN A 399 -4.60 8.07 29.46
CA ASN A 399 -3.19 7.93 29.77
C ASN A 399 -2.63 6.63 29.19
N ARG A 400 -2.29 5.66 30.04
CA ARG A 400 -1.68 4.41 29.61
C ARG A 400 -2.68 3.27 29.62
N PHE A 401 -2.59 2.44 28.61
CA PHE A 401 -3.38 1.22 28.46
C PHE A 401 -2.48 0.13 27.90
N SER A 402 -2.67 -1.09 28.36
CA SER A 402 -1.98 -2.26 27.80
C SER A 402 -2.94 -3.43 27.74
N LYS A 403 -2.87 -4.18 26.64
CA LYS A 403 -3.74 -5.33 26.42
C LYS A 403 -3.04 -6.31 25.48
N GLY A 404 -2.68 -7.48 25.99
CA GLY A 404 -1.76 -8.38 25.28
C GLY A 404 -0.45 -7.68 24.97
N ASP A 405 0.01 -7.77 23.72
CA ASP A 405 1.24 -7.13 23.24
C ASP A 405 1.05 -5.65 22.81
N LEU A 406 -0.15 -5.09 22.99
CA LEU A 406 -0.40 -3.66 22.75
C LEU A 406 0.02 -2.83 23.97
N TYR A 407 0.85 -1.82 23.71
CA TYR A 407 1.06 -0.67 24.57
C TYR A 407 0.44 0.57 23.93
N PHE A 408 -0.42 1.27 24.67
CA PHE A 408 -1.01 2.54 24.26
C PHE A 408 -0.74 3.62 25.31
N GLU A 409 -0.43 4.82 24.85
CA GLU A 409 -0.25 6.01 25.69
C GLU A 409 -0.90 7.24 25.04
N GLY A 410 -1.60 8.06 25.84
CA GLY A 410 -2.23 9.31 25.41
C GLY A 410 -3.75 9.23 25.31
N SER A 411 -4.34 10.06 24.43
CA SER A 411 -5.78 10.20 24.29
C SER A 411 -6.36 9.18 23.29
N GLY A 412 -7.15 8.23 23.80
CA GLY A 412 -7.92 7.30 23.00
C GLY A 412 -8.94 8.01 22.11
N GLN A 413 -9.57 9.08 22.58
CA GLN A 413 -10.49 9.90 21.79
C GLN A 413 -9.79 10.51 20.57
N ALA A 414 -8.61 11.11 20.76
CA ALA A 414 -7.84 11.69 19.66
C ALA A 414 -7.43 10.62 18.64
N PHE A 415 -7.01 9.44 19.11
CA PHE A 415 -6.68 8.31 18.26
C PHE A 415 -7.86 7.84 17.41
N VAL A 416 -9.03 7.62 18.03
CA VAL A 416 -10.25 7.18 17.34
C VAL A 416 -10.71 8.21 16.32
N SER A 417 -10.76 9.49 16.72
CA SER A 417 -11.17 10.57 15.82
C SER A 417 -10.23 10.71 14.62
N ALA A 418 -8.92 10.51 14.80
CA ALA A 418 -7.97 10.52 13.68
C ALA A 418 -8.28 9.43 12.64
N PHE A 419 -8.59 8.20 13.07
CA PHE A 419 -8.99 7.13 12.16
C PHE A 419 -10.36 7.39 11.51
N GLN A 420 -11.36 7.83 12.27
CA GLN A 420 -12.69 8.12 11.72
C GLN A 420 -12.64 9.23 10.66
N ASN A 421 -11.88 10.31 10.92
CA ASN A 421 -11.68 11.39 9.94
C ASN A 421 -10.98 10.87 8.68
N ARG A 422 -9.97 10.00 8.82
CA ARG A 422 -9.29 9.39 7.68
C ARG A 422 -10.24 8.51 6.85
N ILE A 423 -11.04 7.68 7.50
CA ILE A 423 -12.04 6.81 6.84
C ILE A 423 -13.02 7.66 6.04
N GLN A 424 -13.54 8.73 6.65
CA GLN A 424 -14.45 9.66 5.98
C GLN A 424 -13.79 10.32 4.76
N HIS A 425 -12.55 10.80 4.93
CA HIS A 425 -11.80 11.42 3.83
C HIS A 425 -11.58 10.46 2.65
N ILE A 426 -11.27 9.18 2.93
CA ILE A 426 -11.11 8.16 1.89
C ILE A 426 -12.42 7.94 1.14
N LEU A 427 -13.56 7.83 1.84
CA LEU A 427 -14.88 7.66 1.19
C LEU A 427 -15.23 8.86 0.29
N GLU A 428 -14.92 10.07 0.74
CA GLU A 428 -15.14 11.30 -0.02
C GLU A 428 -14.23 11.36 -1.26
N ALA A 429 -12.92 11.17 -1.09
CA ALA A 429 -11.94 11.19 -2.18
C ALA A 429 -12.24 10.12 -3.24
N ASN A 430 -12.72 8.94 -2.82
CA ASN A 430 -13.09 7.86 -3.72
C ASN A 430 -14.42 8.07 -4.43
N GLY A 431 -15.24 9.05 -4.03
CA GLY A 431 -16.55 9.27 -4.62
C GLY A 431 -17.60 8.25 -4.18
N ALA A 432 -17.42 7.64 -3.01
CA ALA A 432 -18.39 6.70 -2.43
C ALA A 432 -19.75 7.38 -2.17
N LEU A 433 -19.72 8.70 -1.90
CA LEU A 433 -20.88 9.54 -1.60
C LEU A 433 -21.43 10.29 -2.82
N PHE A 434 -21.05 9.89 -4.04
CA PHE A 434 -21.53 10.51 -5.27
C PHE A 434 -23.05 10.37 -5.43
N ASP A 435 -23.73 11.47 -5.74
CA ASP A 435 -25.20 11.55 -5.87
C ASP A 435 -25.70 11.69 -7.32
N GLY A 436 -24.79 11.63 -8.29
CA GLY A 436 -25.06 11.92 -9.70
C GLY A 436 -24.62 13.32 -10.15
N SER A 437 -24.36 14.23 -9.21
CA SER A 437 -23.97 15.63 -9.51
C SER A 437 -22.84 16.15 -8.64
N LYS A 438 -22.78 15.76 -7.36
CA LYS A 438 -21.83 16.23 -6.34
C LYS A 438 -21.07 15.05 -5.74
N ASN A 439 -19.98 15.37 -5.04
CA ASN A 439 -19.09 14.39 -4.38
C ASN A 439 -18.44 13.42 -5.37
N MET A 440 -18.05 13.95 -6.53
CA MET A 440 -17.31 13.18 -7.54
C MET A 440 -15.89 12.92 -7.05
N GLY A 441 -15.48 11.65 -7.06
CA GLY A 441 -14.15 11.21 -6.64
C GLY A 441 -13.51 10.24 -7.63
N HIS A 442 -12.55 9.44 -7.16
CA HIS A 442 -11.78 8.51 -7.99
C HIS A 442 -12.66 7.48 -8.73
N ALA A 443 -13.76 7.00 -8.12
CA ALA A 443 -14.71 6.09 -8.77
C ALA A 443 -15.34 6.67 -10.05
N GLN A 444 -15.41 7.99 -10.18
CA GLN A 444 -15.96 8.63 -11.37
C GLN A 444 -14.85 9.16 -12.30
N LYS A 445 -13.74 9.68 -11.75
CA LYS A 445 -12.64 10.25 -12.54
C LYS A 445 -11.77 9.18 -13.22
N ASN A 446 -11.53 8.04 -12.56
CA ASN A 446 -10.59 7.04 -13.07
C ASN A 446 -11.17 6.15 -14.19
N GLN A 447 -12.39 6.40 -14.65
CA GLN A 447 -13.03 5.62 -15.72
C GLN A 447 -12.32 5.78 -17.09
N ASN A 448 -11.52 6.83 -17.27
CA ASN A 448 -10.93 7.20 -18.57
C ASN A 448 -9.40 7.05 -18.65
N ILE A 449 -8.79 6.19 -17.83
CA ILE A 449 -7.34 5.97 -17.84
C ILE A 449 -6.96 4.97 -18.94
N SER A 450 -6.03 5.35 -19.80
CA SER A 450 -5.39 4.47 -20.81
C SER A 450 -3.94 4.21 -20.44
N PHE A 451 -3.39 3.03 -20.76
CA PHE A 451 -2.00 2.71 -20.43
C PHE A 451 -1.19 2.37 -21.69
N ASN A 452 -0.01 2.98 -21.78
CA ASN A 452 0.94 2.80 -22.85
C ASN A 452 2.16 2.04 -22.37
N THR A 453 2.83 1.31 -23.27
CA THR A 453 4.01 0.52 -22.97
C THR A 453 5.30 1.25 -23.32
N ILE A 454 6.35 1.05 -22.52
CA ILE A 454 7.74 1.41 -22.80
C ILE A 454 8.63 0.16 -22.67
N GLN A 455 9.71 0.10 -23.43
CA GLN A 455 10.54 -1.11 -23.57
C GLN A 455 12.01 -0.86 -23.16
N PRO A 456 12.69 -1.86 -22.56
CA PRO A 456 14.11 -1.77 -22.24
C PRO A 456 14.99 -2.01 -23.48
N TYR A 457 16.28 -1.69 -23.38
CA TYR A 457 17.28 -2.18 -24.32
C TYR A 457 17.30 -3.72 -24.31
N PRO A 458 17.18 -4.39 -25.49
CA PRO A 458 17.02 -5.83 -25.54
C PRO A 458 18.34 -6.60 -25.46
N LYS A 459 19.48 -5.97 -25.76
CA LYS A 459 20.81 -6.61 -25.83
C LYS A 459 21.95 -5.62 -25.55
N GLY A 460 23.17 -6.16 -25.39
CA GLY A 460 24.38 -5.39 -25.15
C GLY A 460 24.58 -4.97 -23.69
N ASP A 461 25.50 -4.04 -23.46
CA ASP A 461 25.88 -3.58 -22.10
C ASP A 461 24.72 -2.94 -21.35
N LEU A 462 23.85 -2.22 -22.08
CA LEU A 462 22.64 -1.58 -21.56
C LEU A 462 21.43 -2.52 -21.42
N LYS A 463 21.53 -3.81 -21.78
CA LYS A 463 20.41 -4.77 -21.70
C LYS A 463 19.70 -4.70 -20.34
N GLY A 464 18.39 -4.48 -20.35
CA GLY A 464 17.53 -4.36 -19.17
C GLY A 464 17.35 -2.93 -18.63
N LEU A 465 18.18 -1.98 -19.05
CA LEU A 465 17.99 -0.55 -18.80
C LEU A 465 17.06 0.06 -19.84
N TYR A 466 16.49 1.21 -19.51
CA TYR A 466 15.69 2.03 -20.39
C TYR A 466 16.52 3.22 -20.90
N PRO A 467 16.31 3.69 -22.14
CA PRO A 467 16.91 4.94 -22.61
C PRO A 467 16.43 6.12 -21.73
N THR A 468 17.12 7.25 -21.84
CA THR A 468 16.59 8.49 -21.27
C THR A 468 15.29 8.84 -21.99
N ILE A 469 14.20 8.94 -21.23
CA ILE A 469 12.85 9.19 -21.73
C ILE A 469 12.29 10.41 -21.00
N VAL A 470 11.67 11.31 -21.76
CA VAL A 470 10.85 12.42 -21.23
C VAL A 470 9.50 12.37 -21.94
N ILE A 471 8.42 12.30 -21.17
CA ILE A 471 7.04 12.28 -21.66
C ILE A 471 6.28 13.40 -20.95
N GLN A 472 5.75 14.34 -21.71
CA GLN A 472 5.03 15.52 -21.24
C GLN A 472 3.84 15.80 -22.18
N PRO A 473 2.86 16.64 -21.78
CA PRO A 473 1.67 16.92 -22.57
C PRO A 473 1.95 17.59 -23.92
#